data_AF-A0A075KCE0-F1
#
_entry.id   AF-A0A075KCE0-F1
#
_cell.length_a   1.000
_cell.length_b   1.000
_cell.length_c   1.000
_cell.angle_alpha   90.00
_cell.angle_beta   90.00
_cell.angle_gamma   90.00
#
_symmetry.space_group_name_H-M   'P 1'
#
loop_
_entity.id
_entity.type
_entity.pdbx_description
1 polymer ?
#
loop_
_entity_poly.entity_id
_entity_poly.type
_entity_poly.pdbx_seq_one_letter_code
_entity_poly.pdbx_strand_id
1 'polypeptide(L)'
;MNLDTRKDTEKKDAGLTPNISVKVSGDADSTTKSAIAEGTIEVRSNVKNERGSVRLGREIEKIFAGKINASEIANMSKSEILEKLPNDWKYTENNGFVHVRDADGNVRMRIDPPDKVTNYDHVHLYDEKGNSLDADLNIVDRKSSDGHIPYQN
;
A
#
# COMPACT_ATOMS: atom_id res chain seq x y z
N MET A 1 -12.33 -35.16 32.11
CA MET A 1 -13.16 -35.64 30.98
C MET A 1 -13.78 -36.95 31.40
N ASN A 2 -15.09 -37.11 31.23
CA ASN A 2 -15.76 -38.37 31.47
C ASN A 2 -16.28 -38.86 30.12
N LEU A 3 -15.72 -39.96 29.61
CA LEU A 3 -16.09 -40.54 28.32
C LEU A 3 -17.07 -41.68 28.57
N ASP A 4 -18.35 -41.47 28.31
CA ASP A 4 -19.37 -42.51 28.36
C ASP A 4 -19.32 -43.30 27.04
N THR A 5 -19.07 -44.62 27.12
CA THR A 5 -18.78 -45.51 25.98
C THR A 5 -19.89 -46.53 25.72
N ARG A 6 -21.11 -46.27 26.20
CA ARG A 6 -22.23 -47.21 26.03
C ARG A 6 -22.68 -47.32 24.55
N LYS A 7 -22.97 -48.56 24.16
CA LYS A 7 -22.95 -49.10 22.78
C LYS A 7 -24.25 -48.91 21.97
N ASP A 8 -25.12 -47.95 22.32
CA ASP A 8 -26.47 -47.84 21.73
C ASP A 8 -26.98 -46.41 21.51
N THR A 9 -26.10 -45.46 21.17
CA THR A 9 -26.51 -44.09 20.82
C THR A 9 -26.38 -43.82 19.32
N GLU A 10 -27.41 -43.22 18.70
CA GLU A 10 -27.40 -42.80 17.29
C GLU A 10 -26.20 -41.87 17.00
N LYS A 11 -25.42 -42.17 15.94
CA LYS A 11 -24.14 -41.51 15.58
C LYS A 11 -24.20 -39.99 15.32
N LYS A 12 -25.38 -39.37 15.39
CA LYS A 12 -25.58 -37.94 15.09
C LYS A 12 -25.27 -37.01 16.27
N ASP A 13 -25.16 -37.56 17.49
CA ASP A 13 -24.85 -36.79 18.71
C ASP A 13 -23.43 -37.05 19.27
N ALA A 14 -22.58 -37.79 18.54
CA ALA A 14 -21.17 -37.98 18.89
C ALA A 14 -20.33 -36.77 18.44
N GLY A 15 -20.53 -35.63 19.10
CA GLY A 15 -19.76 -34.41 18.90
C GLY A 15 -19.39 -33.78 20.23
N LEU A 16 -18.13 -33.35 20.38
CA LEU A 16 -17.72 -32.50 21.49
C LEU A 16 -18.23 -31.08 21.21
N THR A 17 -19.43 -30.75 21.68
CA THR A 17 -19.90 -29.37 21.70
C THR A 17 -19.24 -28.66 22.88
N PRO A 18 -18.36 -27.66 22.69
CA PRO A 18 -17.81 -26.92 23.81
C PRO A 18 -18.95 -26.18 24.51
N ASN A 19 -19.09 -26.42 25.82
CA ASN A 19 -20.01 -25.67 26.65
C ASN A 19 -19.44 -24.25 26.83
N ILE A 20 -20.08 -23.26 26.19
CA ILE A 20 -19.63 -21.85 26.12
C ILE A 20 -19.81 -21.14 27.48
N SER A 21 -20.36 -21.81 28.50
CA SER A 21 -20.64 -21.20 29.81
C SER A 21 -19.44 -21.13 30.78
N VAL A 22 -18.22 -21.50 30.37
CA VAL A 22 -17.02 -21.22 31.17
C VAL A 22 -16.59 -19.77 30.94
N LYS A 23 -16.79 -18.94 31.97
CA LYS A 23 -16.33 -17.54 32.02
C LYS A 23 -14.80 -17.51 31.92
N VAL A 24 -14.26 -16.86 30.90
CA VAL A 24 -12.81 -16.62 30.78
C VAL A 24 -12.37 -15.74 31.95
N SER A 25 -11.49 -16.25 32.79
CA SER A 25 -10.85 -15.48 33.85
C SER A 25 -9.36 -15.75 33.72
N GLY A 26 -8.65 -14.74 33.23
CA GLY A 26 -7.21 -14.77 33.00
C GLY A 26 -6.86 -13.83 31.87
N ASP A 27 -6.26 -12.69 32.21
CA ASP A 27 -5.52 -11.83 31.29
C ASP A 27 -4.37 -12.65 30.70
N ALA A 28 -4.58 -13.21 29.51
CA ALA A 28 -3.55 -13.94 28.80
C ALA A 28 -2.66 -12.95 28.03
N ASP A 29 -1.68 -12.37 28.73
CA ASP A 29 -0.56 -11.70 28.09
C ASP A 29 0.31 -12.72 27.36
N SER A 30 0.17 -12.77 26.03
CA SER A 30 0.95 -13.64 25.16
C SER A 30 2.40 -13.14 25.08
N THR A 31 3.34 -13.83 25.74
CA THR A 31 4.78 -13.53 25.65
C THR A 31 5.55 -14.69 25.01
N THR A 32 5.46 -14.82 23.69
CA THR A 32 6.38 -15.71 22.96
C THR A 32 7.78 -15.09 22.95
N LYS A 33 8.66 -15.49 23.88
CA LYS A 33 10.11 -15.22 23.83
C LYS A 33 10.82 -16.37 23.12
N SER A 34 11.20 -16.18 21.85
CA SER A 34 12.11 -17.11 21.15
C SER A 34 13.55 -16.86 21.60
N ALA A 35 14.26 -17.89 22.06
CA ALA A 35 15.69 -17.82 22.38
C ALA A 35 16.54 -17.83 21.10
N ILE A 36 17.36 -16.81 20.88
CA ILE A 36 18.37 -16.78 19.80
C ILE A 36 19.73 -17.16 20.40
N ALA A 37 20.38 -18.21 19.87
CA ALA A 37 21.73 -18.59 20.25
C ALA A 37 22.75 -17.63 19.60
N GLU A 38 23.78 -17.21 20.35
CA GLU A 38 24.85 -16.32 19.87
C GLU A 38 25.79 -17.07 18.90
N GLY A 39 25.35 -17.22 17.65
CA GLY A 39 26.22 -17.58 16.53
C GLY A 39 26.38 -16.36 15.62
N THR A 40 27.62 -15.94 15.38
CA THR A 40 27.93 -14.84 14.45
C THR A 40 27.46 -15.21 13.04
N ILE A 41 26.51 -14.46 12.49
CA ILE A 41 26.08 -14.59 11.11
C ILE A 41 27.00 -13.75 10.23
N GLU A 42 27.90 -14.39 9.49
CA GLU A 42 28.66 -13.72 8.43
C GLU A 42 27.83 -13.66 7.14
N VAL A 43 27.34 -12.46 6.78
CA VAL A 43 26.67 -12.23 5.49
C VAL A 43 27.74 -11.93 4.44
N ARG A 44 28.12 -12.94 3.66
CA ARG A 44 29.00 -12.75 2.49
C ARG A 44 28.18 -12.13 1.35
N SER A 45 28.22 -10.79 1.25
CA SER A 45 27.56 -10.03 0.20
C SER A 45 28.18 -10.33 -1.17
N ASN A 46 27.57 -11.24 -1.94
CA ASN A 46 27.69 -11.21 -3.40
C ASN A 46 26.35 -11.55 -4.03
N VAL A 47 25.44 -10.59 -4.00
CA VAL A 47 24.19 -10.67 -4.75
C VAL A 47 24.12 -9.45 -5.66
N LYS A 48 24.38 -9.68 -6.96
CA LYS A 48 23.81 -8.86 -8.02
C LYS A 48 22.33 -9.23 -8.09
N ASN A 49 21.45 -8.37 -7.61
CA ASN A 49 20.00 -8.55 -7.72
C ASN A 49 19.37 -7.32 -8.37
N GLU A 50 19.26 -7.42 -9.69
CA GLU A 50 18.18 -6.82 -10.44
C GLU A 50 16.85 -7.45 -9.99
N ARG A 51 16.01 -6.65 -9.31
CA ARG A 51 14.66 -6.98 -8.82
C ARG A 51 14.61 -7.99 -7.66
N GLY A 52 14.45 -7.48 -6.45
CA GLY A 52 14.11 -8.29 -5.28
C GLY A 52 14.45 -7.57 -3.99
N SER A 53 13.51 -6.74 -3.52
CA SER A 53 13.65 -5.89 -2.34
C SER A 53 14.06 -6.67 -1.09
N VAL A 54 15.30 -6.48 -0.64
CA VAL A 54 15.76 -6.86 0.69
C VAL A 54 15.23 -5.79 1.66
N ARG A 55 14.16 -6.10 2.40
CA ARG A 55 13.59 -5.22 3.41
C ARG A 55 14.47 -5.22 4.66
N LEU A 56 15.33 -4.21 4.78
CA LEU A 56 16.04 -3.90 6.02
C LEU A 56 15.87 -2.40 6.32
N GLY A 57 14.96 -2.08 7.24
CA GLY A 57 14.93 -0.82 8.00
C GLY A 57 14.87 0.52 7.23
N ARG A 58 14.53 0.52 5.94
CA ARG A 58 14.33 1.77 5.18
C ARG A 58 12.87 2.18 5.26
N GLU A 59 12.65 3.45 5.60
CA GLU A 59 11.42 4.20 5.32
C GLU A 59 10.82 3.71 3.99
N ILE A 60 9.58 3.23 4.00
CA ILE A 60 8.95 2.71 2.78
C ILE A 60 8.63 3.94 1.92
N GLU A 61 9.56 4.30 1.04
CA GLU A 61 9.34 5.31 0.02
C GLU A 61 8.01 5.01 -0.69
N LYS A 62 7.12 6.01 -0.72
CA LYS A 62 5.79 5.88 -1.33
C LYS A 62 5.91 6.05 -2.83
N ILE A 63 6.45 5.02 -3.46
CA ILE A 63 6.80 5.03 -4.88
C ILE A 63 5.55 4.79 -5.74
N PHE A 64 5.13 5.84 -6.44
CA PHE A 64 4.18 5.80 -7.53
C PHE A 64 4.87 5.41 -8.84
N ALA A 65 4.18 4.60 -9.66
CA ALA A 65 4.66 4.14 -10.97
C ALA A 65 6.10 3.56 -10.96
N GLY A 66 6.54 2.99 -9.83
CA GLY A 66 7.85 2.37 -9.66
C GLY A 66 9.05 3.32 -9.58
N LYS A 67 8.89 4.64 -9.81
CA LYS A 67 10.01 5.60 -9.84
C LYS A 67 9.73 6.97 -9.19
N ILE A 68 8.48 7.34 -8.98
CA ILE A 68 8.10 8.67 -8.51
C ILE A 68 7.79 8.59 -7.01
N ASN A 69 8.50 9.34 -6.17
CA ASN A 69 8.13 9.44 -4.76
C ASN A 69 6.96 10.40 -4.59
N ALA A 70 5.78 9.88 -4.26
CA ALA A 70 4.55 10.66 -4.25
C ALA A 70 4.56 11.77 -3.18
N SER A 71 5.19 11.52 -2.03
CA SER A 71 5.31 12.50 -0.95
C SER A 71 6.26 13.66 -1.28
N GLU A 72 7.11 13.50 -2.29
CA GLU A 72 8.06 14.53 -2.74
C GLU A 72 7.57 15.31 -3.96
N ILE A 73 6.40 14.98 -4.53
CA ILE A 73 5.83 15.69 -5.69
C ILE A 73 5.71 17.20 -5.42
N ALA A 74 5.37 17.58 -4.19
CA ALA A 74 5.30 18.98 -3.75
C ALA A 74 6.60 19.78 -3.97
N ASN A 75 7.74 19.10 -4.01
CA ASN A 75 9.06 19.71 -4.20
C ASN A 75 9.60 19.51 -5.62
N MET A 76 8.87 18.81 -6.50
CA MET A 76 9.29 18.52 -7.85
C MET A 76 8.63 19.46 -8.85
N SER A 77 9.37 19.80 -9.91
CA SER A 77 8.80 20.50 -11.06
C SER A 77 7.98 19.58 -11.95
N LYS A 78 7.06 20.17 -12.73
CA LYS A 78 6.28 19.44 -13.74
C LYS A 78 7.16 18.60 -14.67
N SER A 79 8.28 19.14 -15.15
CA SER A 79 9.21 18.41 -16.03
C SER A 79 9.84 17.21 -15.34
N GLU A 80 10.31 17.36 -14.10
CA GLU A 80 10.89 16.25 -13.34
C GLU A 80 9.90 15.12 -13.08
N ILE A 81 8.62 15.47 -12.83
CA ILE A 81 7.54 14.48 -12.67
C ILE A 81 7.35 13.70 -13.99
N LEU A 82 7.31 14.40 -15.13
CA LEU A 82 7.12 13.79 -16.45
C LEU A 82 8.33 12.97 -16.92
N GLU A 83 9.56 13.40 -16.62
CA GLU A 83 10.79 12.68 -16.95
C GLU A 83 10.96 11.37 -16.17
N LYS A 84 10.38 11.29 -14.96
CA LYS A 84 10.42 10.08 -14.13
C LYS A 84 9.34 9.06 -14.48
N LEU A 85 8.47 9.34 -15.47
CA LEU A 85 7.45 8.40 -15.91
C LEU A 85 8.06 7.10 -16.48
N PRO A 86 7.37 5.96 -16.34
CA PRO A 86 7.74 4.75 -17.06
C PRO A 86 7.74 4.97 -18.58
N ASN A 87 8.63 4.28 -19.30
CA ASN A 87 8.84 4.50 -20.74
C ASN A 87 7.61 4.12 -21.60
N ASP A 88 6.78 3.22 -21.10
CA ASP A 88 5.54 2.74 -21.73
C ASP A 88 4.33 3.62 -21.41
N TRP A 89 4.49 4.57 -20.49
CA TRP A 89 3.46 5.55 -20.18
C TRP A 89 3.53 6.72 -21.16
N LYS A 90 2.37 7.28 -21.46
CA LYS A 90 2.24 8.39 -22.42
C LYS A 90 1.54 9.55 -21.75
N TYR A 91 1.98 10.77 -22.05
CA TYR A 91 1.26 11.96 -21.65
C TYR A 91 0.80 12.78 -22.85
N THR A 92 -0.30 13.49 -22.66
CA THR A 92 -0.82 14.48 -23.61
C THR A 92 -0.97 15.80 -22.89
N GLU A 93 -0.52 16.89 -23.50
CA GLU A 93 -0.65 18.24 -22.96
C GLU A 93 -1.52 19.10 -23.89
N ASN A 94 -2.53 19.74 -23.32
CA ASN A 94 -3.40 20.67 -24.05
C ASN A 94 -3.93 21.74 -23.11
N ASN A 95 -3.73 23.02 -23.46
CA ASN A 95 -4.21 24.18 -22.69
C ASN A 95 -3.85 24.13 -21.19
N GLY A 96 -2.64 23.70 -20.85
CA GLY A 96 -2.17 23.60 -19.46
C GLY A 96 -2.58 22.32 -18.73
N PHE A 97 -3.49 21.52 -19.28
CA PHE A 97 -3.86 20.21 -18.74
C PHE A 97 -2.92 19.14 -19.27
N VAL A 98 -2.35 18.33 -18.37
CA VAL A 98 -1.61 17.14 -18.73
C VAL A 98 -2.36 15.90 -18.27
N HIS A 99 -2.55 14.96 -19.18
CA HIS A 99 -3.10 13.64 -18.86
C HIS A 99 -2.06 12.57 -19.12
N VAL A 100 -1.69 11.81 -18.09
CA VAL A 100 -0.74 10.71 -18.18
C VAL A 100 -1.48 9.39 -18.09
N ARG A 101 -1.19 8.50 -19.03
CA ARG A 101 -1.79 7.17 -19.16
C ARG A 101 -0.73 6.08 -19.07
N ASP A 102 -1.08 4.97 -18.44
CA ASP A 102 -0.25 3.77 -18.45
C ASP A 102 -0.27 3.04 -19.80
N ALA A 103 0.45 1.94 -19.89
CA ALA A 103 0.55 1.12 -21.10
C ALA A 103 -0.80 0.59 -21.60
N ASP A 104 -1.74 0.36 -20.67
CA ASP A 104 -3.10 -0.10 -20.97
C ASP A 104 -4.03 1.06 -21.39
N GLY A 105 -3.54 2.30 -21.30
CA GLY A 105 -4.29 3.51 -21.65
C GLY A 105 -5.14 4.09 -20.51
N ASN A 106 -5.02 3.55 -19.29
CA ASN A 106 -5.74 4.08 -18.13
C ASN A 106 -5.08 5.36 -17.64
N VAL A 107 -5.88 6.36 -17.23
CA VAL A 107 -5.34 7.60 -16.68
C VAL A 107 -4.81 7.32 -15.27
N ARG A 108 -3.53 7.63 -15.04
CA ARG A 108 -2.84 7.39 -13.77
C ARG A 108 -2.41 8.67 -13.08
N MET A 109 -2.20 9.72 -13.85
CA MET A 109 -1.88 11.03 -13.29
C MET A 109 -2.48 12.14 -14.16
N ARG A 110 -2.91 13.21 -13.53
CA ARG A 110 -3.30 14.46 -14.20
C ARG A 110 -2.55 15.63 -13.57
N ILE A 111 -2.16 16.60 -14.39
CA ILE A 111 -1.63 17.88 -13.91
C ILE A 111 -2.59 18.94 -14.43
N ASP A 112 -3.24 19.62 -13.49
CA ASP A 112 -4.32 20.55 -13.76
C ASP A 112 -3.91 21.97 -13.27
N PRO A 113 -4.28 23.04 -14.00
CA PRO A 113 -4.22 24.41 -13.50
C PRO A 113 -5.11 24.61 -12.25
N PRO A 114 -5.11 25.81 -11.65
CA PRO A 114 -5.96 26.10 -10.50
C PRO A 114 -7.43 25.95 -10.87
N ASP A 115 -8.23 25.46 -9.93
CA ASP A 115 -9.64 25.18 -10.12
C ASP A 115 -10.50 25.85 -9.03
N LYS A 116 -11.72 25.38 -8.80
CA LYS A 116 -12.61 25.96 -7.76
C LYS A 116 -12.26 25.47 -6.35
N VAL A 117 -11.48 24.40 -6.23
CA VAL A 117 -11.10 23.78 -4.95
C VAL A 117 -9.73 24.29 -4.49
N THR A 118 -8.80 24.44 -5.44
CA THR A 118 -7.43 24.89 -5.20
C THR A 118 -7.07 26.08 -6.09
N ASN A 119 -6.37 27.05 -5.52
CA ASN A 119 -5.90 28.24 -6.22
C ASN A 119 -4.46 28.10 -6.78
N TYR A 120 -3.98 26.86 -6.92
CA TYR A 120 -2.64 26.52 -7.40
C TYR A 120 -2.69 25.34 -8.37
N ASP A 121 -1.67 25.22 -9.23
CA ASP A 121 -1.50 24.09 -10.14
C ASP A 121 -1.24 22.83 -9.32
N HIS A 122 -1.93 21.73 -9.63
CA HIS A 122 -1.91 20.53 -8.80
C HIS A 122 -1.88 19.26 -9.62
N VAL A 123 -1.47 18.18 -8.96
CA VAL A 123 -1.41 16.83 -9.48
C VAL A 123 -2.52 16.00 -8.85
N HIS A 124 -3.20 15.22 -9.68
CA HIS A 124 -4.06 14.13 -9.23
C HIS A 124 -3.41 12.80 -9.57
N LEU A 125 -3.34 11.88 -8.60
CA LEU A 125 -2.88 10.51 -8.79
C LEU A 125 -4.05 9.52 -8.75
N TYR A 126 -3.94 8.45 -9.53
CA TYR A 126 -4.94 7.38 -9.59
C TYR A 126 -4.30 6.00 -9.49
N ASP A 127 -4.95 5.11 -8.74
CA ASP A 127 -4.60 3.68 -8.73
C ASP A 127 -5.02 2.97 -10.03
N GLU A 128 -4.71 1.68 -10.15
CA GLU A 128 -5.06 0.86 -11.33
C GLU A 128 -6.58 0.74 -11.55
N LYS A 129 -7.38 0.97 -10.52
CA LYS A 129 -8.85 0.91 -10.57
C LYS A 129 -9.47 2.28 -10.87
N GLY A 130 -8.66 3.33 -10.94
CA GLY A 130 -9.11 4.71 -11.15
C GLY A 130 -9.57 5.44 -9.88
N ASN A 131 -9.25 4.94 -8.68
CA ASN A 131 -9.51 5.65 -7.43
C ASN A 131 -8.49 6.79 -7.25
N SER A 132 -8.94 7.93 -6.72
CA SER A 132 -8.06 9.07 -6.39
C SER A 132 -7.14 8.75 -5.22
N LEU A 133 -5.90 9.19 -5.31
CA LEU A 133 -4.88 9.00 -4.27
C LEU A 133 -4.35 10.34 -3.75
N ASP A 134 -4.00 10.38 -2.46
CA ASP A 134 -3.21 11.46 -1.86
C ASP A 134 -1.69 11.28 -2.09
N ALA A 135 -0.89 12.20 -1.56
CA ALA A 135 0.58 12.17 -1.66
C ALA A 135 1.22 10.97 -0.93
N ASP A 136 0.49 10.31 -0.04
CA ASP A 136 0.92 9.12 0.69
C ASP A 136 0.46 7.81 0.02
N LEU A 137 -0.20 7.92 -1.13
CA LEU A 137 -0.83 6.84 -1.91
C LEU A 137 -1.99 6.16 -1.18
N ASN A 138 -2.65 6.85 -0.27
CA ASN A 138 -3.91 6.38 0.30
C ASN A 138 -5.07 6.77 -0.61
N ILE A 139 -6.08 5.91 -0.67
CA ILE A 139 -7.30 6.19 -1.42
C ILE A 139 -8.09 7.29 -0.70
N VAL A 140 -8.42 8.35 -1.43
CA VAL A 140 -9.21 9.48 -0.96
C VAL A 140 -10.47 9.65 -1.81
N ASP A 141 -11.47 10.33 -1.26
CA ASP A 141 -12.65 10.70 -2.03
C ASP A 141 -12.26 11.63 -3.18
N ARG A 142 -12.87 11.42 -4.34
CA ARG A 142 -12.58 12.18 -5.56
C ARG A 142 -12.86 13.68 -5.43
N LYS A 143 -13.70 14.10 -4.49
CA LYS A 143 -14.00 15.51 -4.20
C LYS A 143 -13.15 16.06 -3.06
N SER A 144 -12.30 15.26 -2.43
CA SER A 144 -11.44 15.72 -1.35
C SER A 144 -10.35 16.66 -1.86
N SER A 145 -10.05 17.70 -1.08
CA SER A 145 -8.86 18.53 -1.29
C SER A 145 -7.58 17.72 -1.18
N ASP A 146 -7.57 16.63 -0.41
CA ASP A 146 -6.37 15.79 -0.17
C ASP A 146 -5.83 15.15 -1.45
N GLY A 147 -6.69 14.96 -2.47
CA GLY A 147 -6.29 14.47 -3.77
C GLY A 147 -5.66 15.53 -4.69
N HIS A 148 -5.59 16.80 -4.26
CA HIS A 148 -4.96 17.90 -4.98
C HIS A 148 -3.55 18.10 -4.44
N ILE A 149 -2.58 17.44 -5.06
CA ILE A 149 -1.20 17.43 -4.58
C ILE A 149 -0.47 18.62 -5.23
N PRO A 150 0.06 19.59 -4.48
CA PRO A 150 0.81 20.69 -5.06
C PRO A 150 2.09 20.17 -5.73
N TYR A 151 2.67 20.97 -6.62
CA TYR A 151 4.01 20.76 -7.15
C TYR A 151 4.75 22.10 -7.28
N GLN A 152 6.07 22.04 -7.46
CA GLN A 152 6.89 23.23 -7.63
C GLN A 152 6.71 23.79 -9.05
N ASN A 153 6.05 24.93 -9.18
CA ASN A 153 5.89 25.59 -10.48
C ASN A 153 7.20 26.24 -10.99
#